data_AF-A0A7C3QB16-F1
#
_entry.id   AF-A0A7C3QB16-F1
#
_cell.length_a   1.000
_cell.length_b   1.000
_cell.length_c   1.000
_cell.angle_alpha   90.00
_cell.angle_beta   90.00
_cell.angle_gamma   90.00
#
_symmetry.space_group_name_H-M   'P 1'
#
loop_
_entity.id
_entity.type
_entity.pdbx_description
1 polymer ?
#
loop_
_entity_poly.entity_id
_entity_poly.type
_entity_poly.pdbx_seq_one_letter_code
_entity_poly.pdbx_strand_id
1 'polypeptide(L)'
;MIIDFHTHIFPDKVAAAAIPKLEKAGGITAHTNGTKQGLLDSMARAGVDKSVVCTIATRPDQFEPILDWAAEIADERLIPFPSVHPAAPDCLRQIDR
;
A
#
# COMPACT_ATOMS: atom_id res chain seq x y z
N MET A 1 -14.35 0.97 17.41
CA MET A 1 -13.30 1.42 16.48
C MET A 1 -12.36 0.25 16.21
N ILE A 2 -12.30 -0.23 14.98
CA ILE A 2 -11.44 -1.30 14.49
C ILE A 2 -10.38 -0.68 13.56
N ILE A 3 -9.12 -1.02 13.80
CA ILE A 3 -7.99 -0.61 12.96
C ILE A 3 -7.36 -1.87 12.39
N ASP A 4 -7.34 -2.00 11.07
CA ASP A 4 -6.54 -3.01 10.38
C ASP A 4 -5.13 -2.45 10.15
N PHE A 5 -4.15 -3.00 10.84
CA PHE A 5 -2.77 -2.50 10.80
C PHE A 5 -1.98 -3.00 9.58
N HIS A 6 -2.52 -3.89 8.75
CA HIS A 6 -1.73 -4.49 7.68
C HIS A 6 -2.54 -4.65 6.39
N THR A 7 -2.61 -3.56 5.63
CA THR A 7 -3.23 -3.58 4.30
C THR A 7 -2.24 -3.16 3.22
N HIS A 8 -2.49 -3.63 1.99
CA HIS A 8 -1.71 -3.28 0.80
C HIS A 8 -2.66 -2.82 -0.29
N ILE A 9 -2.38 -1.67 -0.88
CA ILE A 9 -3.01 -1.18 -2.10
C ILE A 9 -1.94 -0.62 -3.03
N PHE A 10 -2.26 -0.55 -4.33
CA PHE A 10 -1.41 0.03 -5.35
C PHE A 10 -2.08 1.26 -5.94
N PRO A 11 -1.33 2.17 -6.58
CA PRO A 11 -1.92 3.12 -7.52
C PRO A 11 -2.75 2.36 -8.56
N ASP A 12 -3.93 2.84 -8.91
CA ASP A 12 -4.89 2.11 -9.76
C ASP A 12 -4.27 1.63 -11.09
N LYS A 13 -3.42 2.46 -11.70
CA LYS A 13 -2.67 2.12 -12.93
C LYS A 13 -1.70 0.94 -12.77
N VAL A 14 -1.29 0.64 -11.55
CA VAL A 14 -0.38 -0.46 -11.19
C VAL A 14 -1.16 -1.70 -10.74
N ALA A 15 -2.29 -1.51 -10.05
CA ALA A 15 -3.07 -2.59 -9.45
C ALA A 15 -3.44 -3.70 -10.45
N ALA A 16 -3.94 -3.32 -11.63
CA ALA A 16 -4.34 -4.27 -12.68
C ALA A 16 -3.19 -5.17 -13.18
N ALA A 17 -1.95 -4.69 -13.13
CA ALA A 17 -0.77 -5.46 -13.50
C ALA A 17 -0.13 -6.20 -12.31
N ALA A 18 -0.29 -5.69 -11.09
CA ALA A 18 0.31 -6.24 -9.88
C ALA A 18 -0.46 -7.47 -9.37
N ILE A 19 -1.80 -7.39 -9.28
CA ILE A 19 -2.63 -8.45 -8.69
C ILE A 19 -2.41 -9.80 -9.40
N PRO A 20 -2.52 -9.93 -10.73
CA PRO A 20 -2.34 -11.23 -11.38
C PRO A 20 -0.93 -11.81 -11.20
N LYS A 21 0.09 -10.95 -11.09
CA LYS A 21 1.47 -11.39 -10.83
C LYS A 21 1.63 -11.94 -9.42
N LEU A 22 1.03 -11.27 -8.44
CA LEU A 22 1.07 -11.69 -7.04
C LEU A 22 0.25 -12.96 -6.81
N GLU A 23 -0.93 -13.07 -7.41
CA GLU A 23 -1.74 -14.30 -7.37
C GLU A 23 -0.94 -15.49 -7.94
N LYS A 24 -0.31 -15.31 -9.10
CA LYS A 24 0.53 -16.33 -9.72
C LYS A 24 1.73 -16.71 -8.85
N ALA A 25 2.41 -15.72 -8.26
CA ALA A 25 3.59 -15.96 -7.42
C ALA A 25 3.24 -16.62 -6.09
N GLY A 26 2.10 -16.25 -5.50
CA GLY A 26 1.62 -16.79 -4.23
C GLY A 26 0.81 -18.08 -4.34
N GLY A 27 0.31 -18.41 -5.54
CA GLY A 27 -0.59 -19.56 -5.74
C GLY A 27 -1.96 -19.40 -5.08
N ILE A 28 -2.41 -18.15 -4.87
CA ILE A 28 -3.65 -17.81 -4.16
C ILE A 28 -4.41 -16.74 -4.96
N THR A 29 -5.74 -16.83 -5.02
CA THR A 29 -6.59 -15.81 -5.65
C THR A 29 -6.80 -14.62 -4.71
N ALA A 30 -6.65 -13.41 -5.22
CA ALA A 30 -6.95 -12.19 -4.51
C ALA A 30 -8.47 -12.00 -4.41
N HIS A 31 -8.93 -11.55 -3.23
CA HIS A 31 -10.35 -11.27 -2.99
C HIS A 31 -10.73 -9.81 -3.21
N THR A 32 -9.75 -8.96 -3.55
CA THR A 32 -9.93 -7.55 -3.89
C THR A 32 -9.09 -7.21 -5.13
N ASN A 33 -9.31 -6.04 -5.71
CA ASN A 33 -8.63 -5.56 -6.91
C ASN A 33 -7.34 -4.78 -6.64
N GLY A 34 -6.94 -4.64 -5.36
CA GLY A 34 -5.73 -3.92 -4.95
C GLY A 34 -5.78 -2.40 -5.09
N THR A 35 -6.95 -1.78 -5.29
CA THR A 35 -7.09 -0.31 -5.40
C THR A 35 -7.55 0.34 -4.09
N LYS A 36 -7.40 1.67 -3.99
CA LYS A 36 -7.92 2.46 -2.86
C LYS A 36 -9.43 2.23 -2.65
N GLN A 37 -10.21 2.31 -3.72
CA GLN A 37 -11.66 2.08 -3.63
C GLN A 37 -11.97 0.64 -3.18
N GLY A 38 -11.26 -0.36 -3.71
CA GLY A 38 -11.45 -1.75 -3.32
C GLY A 38 -11.19 -2.00 -1.83
N LEU A 39 -10.19 -1.32 -1.25
CA LEU A 39 -9.93 -1.35 0.19
C LEU A 39 -11.07 -0.68 0.97
N LEU A 40 -11.50 0.52 0.60
CA LEU A 40 -12.58 1.24 1.28
C LEU A 40 -13.90 0.45 1.30
N ASP A 41 -14.22 -0.22 0.18
CA ASP A 41 -15.39 -1.09 0.07
C ASP A 41 -15.24 -2.32 0.98
N SER A 42 -14.05 -2.90 1.05
CA SER A 42 -13.74 -4.02 1.96
C SER A 42 -13.87 -3.62 3.42
N MET A 43 -13.32 -2.46 3.79
CA MET A 43 -13.44 -1.89 5.13
C MET A 43 -14.91 -1.68 5.53
N ALA A 44 -15.73 -1.13 4.63
CA ALA A 44 -17.15 -0.91 4.88
C ALA A 44 -17.92 -2.21 5.14
N ARG A 45 -17.64 -3.27 4.37
CA ARG A 45 -18.25 -4.59 4.59
C ARG A 45 -17.81 -5.26 5.90
N ALA A 46 -16.56 -5.03 6.31
CA ALA A 46 -15.97 -5.65 7.49
C ALA A 46 -16.18 -4.84 8.79
N GLY A 47 -16.70 -3.61 8.71
CA GLY A 47 -16.79 -2.71 9.86
C GLY A 47 -15.43 -2.18 10.35
N VAL A 48 -14.44 -2.09 9.45
CA VAL A 48 -13.12 -1.52 9.75
C VAL A 48 -13.18 0.00 9.59
N ASP A 49 -12.83 0.72 10.65
CA ASP A 49 -12.88 2.18 10.68
C ASP A 49 -11.66 2.79 9.99
N LYS A 50 -10.47 2.24 10.24
CA LYS A 50 -9.19 2.72 9.69
C LYS A 50 -8.32 1.56 9.22
N SER A 51 -7.52 1.81 8.18
CA SER A 51 -6.53 0.86 7.68
C SER A 51 -5.17 1.52 7.54
N VAL A 52 -4.14 0.81 7.99
CA VAL A 52 -2.75 1.18 7.73
C VAL A 52 -2.32 0.59 6.39
N VAL A 53 -1.93 1.47 5.46
CA VAL A 53 -1.55 1.10 4.10
C VAL A 53 -0.03 0.96 4.04
N CYS A 54 0.44 -0.28 4.09
CA CYS A 54 1.84 -0.64 3.99
C CYS A 54 2.25 -0.67 2.52
N THR A 55 3.03 0.32 2.08
CA THR A 55 3.63 0.28 0.74
C THR A 55 4.89 -0.59 0.74
N ILE A 56 5.39 -0.98 -0.44
CA ILE A 56 6.62 -1.76 -0.56
C ILE A 56 7.53 -1.17 -1.65
N ALA A 57 8.67 -0.62 -1.23
CA ALA A 57 9.78 -0.23 -2.08
C ALA A 57 10.55 -1.50 -2.47
N THR A 58 10.21 -2.08 -3.61
CA THR A 58 10.88 -3.25 -4.19
C THR A 58 12.19 -2.91 -4.91
N ARG A 59 12.46 -1.62 -5.15
CA ARG A 59 13.69 -1.11 -5.73
C ARG A 59 14.17 0.18 -5.05
N PRO A 60 15.49 0.47 -5.06
CA PRO A 60 16.06 1.68 -4.46
C PRO A 60 15.47 3.02 -4.94
N ASP A 61 15.00 3.08 -6.18
CA ASP A 61 14.49 4.28 -6.85
C ASP A 61 13.02 4.61 -6.52
N GLN A 62 12.34 3.78 -5.71
CA GLN A 62 10.90 3.89 -5.49
C GLN A 62 10.50 4.77 -4.31
N PHE A 63 11.44 5.28 -3.50
CA PHE A 63 11.09 6.03 -2.30
C PHE A 63 10.25 7.29 -2.59
N GLU A 64 10.72 8.20 -3.44
CA GLU A 64 9.99 9.46 -3.71
C GLU A 64 8.58 9.21 -4.26
N PRO A 65 8.40 8.38 -5.32
CA PRO A 65 7.04 8.12 -5.82
C PRO A 65 6.13 7.43 -4.79
N ILE A 66 6.69 6.63 -3.88
CA ILE A 66 5.94 6.00 -2.79
C ILE A 66 5.51 7.05 -1.76
N LEU A 67 6.42 7.94 -1.35
CA LEU A 67 6.12 8.98 -0.36
C LEU A 67 5.10 9.98 -0.90
N ASP A 68 5.26 10.42 -2.16
CA ASP A 68 4.32 11.31 -2.83
C ASP A 68 2.91 10.69 -2.89
N TRP A 69 2.83 9.43 -3.33
CA TRP A 69 1.55 8.73 -3.39
C TRP A 69 0.96 8.44 -2.01
N ALA A 70 1.79 8.16 -1.00
CA ALA A 70 1.35 8.01 0.37
C ALA A 70 0.68 9.30 0.88
N ALA A 71 1.26 10.46 0.60
CA ALA A 71 0.66 11.75 0.93
C ALA A 71 -0.67 11.99 0.19
N GLU A 72 -0.78 11.58 -1.07
CA GLU A 72 -2.03 11.71 -1.85
C GLU A 72 -3.18 10.85 -1.29
N ILE A 73 -2.90 9.64 -0.81
CA ILE A 73 -3.96 8.73 -0.33
C ILE A 73 -4.36 8.97 1.12
N ALA A 74 -3.53 9.69 1.89
CA ALA A 74 -3.73 9.95 3.30
C ALA A 74 -5.08 10.65 3.55
N ASP A 75 -5.91 10.05 4.40
CA ASP A 75 -7.17 10.65 4.82
C ASP A 75 -7.60 10.15 6.22
N GLU A 76 -8.81 10.48 6.66
CA GLU A 76 -9.30 10.07 7.97
C GLU A 76 -9.40 8.55 8.15
N ARG A 77 -9.52 7.78 7.07
CA ARG A 77 -9.70 6.32 7.09
C ARG A 77 -8.42 5.57 6.71
N LEU A 78 -7.57 6.15 5.88
CA LEU A 78 -6.35 5.52 5.38
C LEU A 78 -5.11 6.18 5.98
N ILE A 79 -4.34 5.40 6.73
CA ILE A 79 -3.09 5.81 7.37
C ILE A 79 -1.94 5.23 6.53
N PRO A 80 -1.21 6.03 5.74
CA PRO A 80 -0.10 5.52 4.97
C PRO A 80 1.07 5.11 5.86
N PHE A 81 1.72 4.00 5.51
CA PHE A 81 2.99 3.56 6.07
C PHE A 81 3.98 3.40 4.90
N PRO A 82 4.67 4.50 4.50
CA PRO A 82 5.59 4.48 3.38
C PRO A 82 6.80 3.59 3.68
N SER A 83 7.39 3.05 2.63
CA SER A 83 8.49 2.09 2.73
C SER A 83 9.77 2.65 2.16
N VAL A 84 10.87 2.24 2.76
CA VAL A 84 12.23 2.55 2.35
C VAL A 84 12.89 1.27 1.86
N HIS A 85 13.62 1.36 0.74
CA HIS A 85 14.41 0.22 0.28
C HIS A 85 15.74 0.19 1.07
N PRO A 86 16.09 -0.91 1.75
CA PRO A 86 17.26 -0.95 2.64
C PRO A 86 18.60 -0.77 1.89
N ALA A 87 18.66 -1.14 0.61
CA ALA A 87 19.84 -0.91 -0.23
C ALA A 87 19.87 0.45 -0.94
N ALA A 88 18.91 1.37 -0.68
CA ALA A 88 19.00 2.72 -1.22
C ALA A 88 20.15 3.48 -0.54
N PRO A 89 20.99 4.23 -1.29
CA PRO A 89 22.12 4.96 -0.71
C PRO A 89 21.74 5.91 0.44
N ASP A 90 20.57 6.54 0.32
CA ASP A 90 20.05 7.49 1.31
C ASP A 90 18.98 6.88 2.24
N CYS A 91 18.90 5.55 2.37
CA CYS A 91 17.81 4.87 3.10
C CYS A 91 17.61 5.40 4.53
N LEU A 92 18.68 5.69 5.27
CA LEU A 92 18.58 6.24 6.63
C LEU A 92 17.98 7.65 6.64
N ARG A 93 18.35 8.51 5.68
CA ARG A 93 17.78 9.86 5.55
C ARG A 93 16.33 9.83 5.10
N GLN A 94 15.95 8.80 4.34
CA GLN A 94 14.57 8.60 3.89
C GLN A 94 13.64 8.22 5.05
N ILE A 95 14.14 7.63 6.13
CA ILE A 95 13.34 7.32 7.33
C ILE A 95 12.92 8.58 8.09
N ASP A 96 13.73 9.63 8.05
CA ASP A 96 13.48 10.90 8.77
C ASP A 96 12.48 11.82 8.04
N ARG A 97 11.92 11.40 6.91
CA ARG A 97 11.01 12.17 6.06
C ARG A 97 9.59 11.65 6.13
#